data_AF-A0A3M9ZT66-F1
#
_entry.id   AF-A0A3M9ZT66-F1
#
_cell.length_a   1.000
_cell.length_b   1.000
_cell.length_c   1.000
_cell.angle_alpha   90.00
_cell.angle_beta   90.00
_cell.angle_gamma   90.00
#
_symmetry.space_group_name_H-M   'P 1'
#
loop_
_entity.id
_entity.type
_entity.pdbx_description
1 polymer ?
#
loop_
_entity_poly.entity_id
_entity_poly.type
_entity_poly.pdbx_seq_one_letter_code
_entity_poly.pdbx_strand_id
1 'polypeptide(L)'
;MDCMVAVKKPKVKPKEPTPAALLKKVATVSDSNKALQKEIKVMTRVFGENQKVLVSLKSMIDSLATTLDHIQKQSRRMGVVEEDTQKLYAGLRGVRAQSGLVERINGQTERLRKEMADLQKSGPAGLSKKVDEGINSMKNNSEMIIKIAQRIDEVRDDLKNVSGRADSLARNSTDIDKLHDSIEKVSGRMQNLEASSQVVESFRKELARIAESTQSASSLGSELVAIKAAIDAVSEKSSGMNQLAGIVDGIKSQFDSVSEKTGKIGELESKMSRIEEGIKSVSEAVKRQDASAAELHARSEKLFSDMQQARGAAGKTSEDSSKEVLALLKLSEFQSSIRMNAESKYGVAADLEKMAAQTTEIVNLFDRLSIESGQKMPLPHEVRQWAVGKILDCADRWEVRFGDVYSILSNAIGRDMLKESIRTRQVRDIYGIRAVDELRTDLGIS
;
A
#
# COMPACT_ATOMS: atom_id res chain seq x y z
N MET A 1 29.13 21.28 -35.84
CA MET A 1 29.08 20.01 -35.08
C MET A 1 29.23 20.43 -33.63
N ASP A 2 28.23 20.39 -32.74
CA ASP A 2 27.04 19.55 -32.68
C ASP A 2 25.83 20.26 -32.06
N CYS A 3 24.65 19.83 -32.51
CA CYS A 3 23.34 20.17 -31.98
C CYS A 3 23.08 19.47 -30.64
N MET A 4 22.44 20.17 -29.69
CA MET A 4 21.56 19.52 -28.71
C MET A 4 20.24 20.28 -28.60
N VAL A 5 19.19 19.59 -29.05
CA VAL A 5 17.78 19.99 -28.99
C VAL A 5 17.24 19.60 -27.60
N ALA A 6 16.70 20.58 -26.86
CA ALA A 6 16.01 20.32 -25.60
C ALA A 6 14.51 20.08 -25.83
N VAL A 7 14.07 18.86 -25.52
CA VAL A 7 12.67 18.40 -25.58
C VAL A 7 11.84 19.05 -24.45
N LYS A 8 10.76 19.75 -24.82
CA LYS A 8 9.77 20.32 -23.87
C LYS A 8 8.75 19.25 -23.46
N LYS A 9 8.58 19.02 -22.14
CA LYS A 9 7.49 18.21 -21.56
C LYS A 9 6.14 18.97 -21.62
N PRO A 10 4.99 18.30 -21.82
CA PRO A 10 3.69 18.95 -21.89
C PRO A 10 3.16 19.33 -20.48
N LYS A 11 2.71 20.58 -20.32
CA LYS A 11 2.02 21.08 -19.12
C LYS A 11 0.58 20.55 -19.08
N VAL A 12 0.26 19.71 -18.10
CA VAL A 12 -1.13 19.35 -17.76
C VAL A 12 -1.81 20.55 -17.12
N LYS A 13 -2.91 21.03 -17.72
CA LYS A 13 -3.74 22.09 -17.14
C LYS A 13 -4.61 21.53 -15.99
N PRO A 14 -4.67 22.17 -14.82
CA PRO A 14 -5.51 21.72 -13.72
C PRO A 14 -6.99 21.89 -14.08
N LYS A 15 -7.76 20.81 -13.91
CA LYS A 15 -9.21 20.75 -14.13
C LYS A 15 -9.90 21.67 -13.12
N GLU A 16 -10.79 22.56 -13.59
CA GLU A 16 -11.51 23.49 -12.72
C GLU A 16 -12.32 22.73 -11.65
N PRO A 17 -12.24 23.14 -10.38
CA PRO A 17 -12.95 22.46 -9.31
C PRO A 17 -14.46 22.66 -9.47
N THR A 18 -15.19 21.55 -9.47
CA THR A 18 -16.66 21.53 -9.56
C THR A 18 -17.26 22.40 -8.44
N PRO A 19 -18.37 23.15 -8.66
CA PRO A 19 -18.97 24.03 -7.66
C PRO A 19 -19.22 23.38 -6.29
N ALA A 20 -19.53 22.08 -6.26
CA ALA A 20 -19.66 21.29 -5.03
C ALA A 20 -18.36 21.17 -4.22
N ALA A 21 -17.20 21.07 -4.89
CA ALA A 21 -15.89 21.03 -4.24
C ALA A 21 -15.51 22.39 -3.63
N LEU A 22 -15.91 23.49 -4.28
CA LEU A 22 -15.75 24.84 -3.74
C LEU A 22 -16.65 25.06 -2.52
N LEU A 23 -17.92 24.65 -2.57
CA LEU A 23 -18.83 24.74 -1.43
C LEU A 23 -18.32 23.93 -0.21
N LYS A 24 -17.79 22.72 -0.44
CA LYS A 24 -17.19 21.92 0.63
C LYS A 24 -15.96 22.59 1.23
N LYS A 25 -15.09 23.19 0.41
CA LYS A 25 -13.94 23.97 0.89
C LYS A 25 -14.36 25.19 1.70
N VAL A 26 -15.35 25.94 1.22
CA VAL A 26 -15.90 27.11 1.93
C VAL A 26 -16.52 26.70 3.27
N ALA A 27 -17.24 25.57 3.32
CA ALA A 27 -17.77 25.02 4.57
C ALA A 27 -16.65 24.66 5.56
N THR A 28 -15.60 23.94 5.11
CA THR A 28 -14.46 23.61 5.97
C THR A 28 -13.68 24.84 6.46
N VAL A 29 -13.56 25.88 5.61
CA VAL A 29 -12.93 27.15 6.01
C VAL A 29 -13.82 27.89 7.02
N SER A 30 -15.14 27.87 6.83
CA SER A 30 -16.11 28.46 7.78
C SER A 30 -16.05 27.77 9.15
N ASP A 31 -16.00 26.44 9.17
CA ASP A 31 -15.90 25.68 10.42
C ASP A 31 -14.54 25.88 11.11
N SER A 32 -13.45 25.95 10.34
CA SER A 32 -12.12 26.30 10.86
C SER A 32 -12.09 27.72 11.44
N ASN A 33 -12.72 28.69 10.77
CA ASN A 33 -12.84 30.06 11.26
C ASN A 33 -13.68 30.14 12.56
N LYS A 34 -14.75 29.36 12.67
CA LYS A 34 -15.53 29.25 13.91
C LYS A 34 -14.72 28.62 15.04
N ALA A 35 -13.92 27.60 14.76
CA ALA A 35 -13.02 26.99 15.74
C ALA A 35 -11.98 28.00 16.23
N LEU A 36 -11.33 28.71 15.30
CA LEU A 36 -10.35 29.74 15.62
C LEU A 36 -10.96 30.91 16.42
N GLN A 37 -12.20 31.33 16.11
CA GLN A 37 -12.91 32.32 16.93
C GLN A 37 -13.18 31.82 18.36
N LYS A 38 -13.52 30.54 18.54
CA LYS A 38 -13.69 29.96 19.88
C LYS A 38 -12.37 29.96 20.64
N GLU A 39 -11.27 29.57 20.00
CA GLU A 39 -9.94 29.61 20.61
C GLU A 39 -9.50 31.03 20.96
N ILE A 40 -9.69 32.01 20.07
CA ILE A 40 -9.42 33.43 20.37
C ILE A 40 -10.23 33.88 21.59
N LYS A 41 -11.50 33.47 21.71
CA LYS A 41 -12.32 33.84 22.86
C LYS A 41 -11.81 33.24 24.17
N VAL A 42 -11.36 31.98 24.13
CA VAL A 42 -10.69 31.33 25.28
C VAL A 42 -9.40 32.06 25.61
N MET A 43 -8.58 32.39 24.61
CA MET A 43 -7.34 33.12 24.78
C MET A 43 -7.56 34.49 25.42
N THR A 44 -8.56 35.26 24.97
CA THR A 44 -8.93 36.55 25.57
C THR A 44 -9.35 36.41 27.03
N ARG A 45 -10.06 35.33 27.39
CA ARG A 45 -10.41 35.03 28.78
C ARG A 45 -9.16 34.75 29.62
N VAL A 46 -8.24 33.92 29.12
CA VAL A 46 -6.96 33.62 29.79
C VAL A 46 -6.13 34.88 29.98
N PHE A 47 -6.06 35.77 28.99
CA PHE A 47 -5.39 37.06 29.13
C PHE A 47 -6.01 37.93 30.23
N GLY A 48 -7.34 37.98 30.32
CA GLY A 48 -8.03 38.70 31.39
C GLY A 48 -7.78 38.12 32.78
N GLU A 49 -7.71 36.80 32.91
CA GLU A 49 -7.35 36.13 34.17
C GLU A 49 -5.89 36.38 34.56
N ASN A 50 -4.96 36.27 33.61
CA ASN A 50 -3.55 36.60 33.84
C ASN A 50 -3.36 38.05 34.27
N GLN A 51 -4.12 38.99 33.72
CA GLN A 51 -4.08 40.39 34.15
C GLN A 51 -4.52 40.57 35.60
N LYS A 52 -5.54 39.82 36.07
CA LYS A 52 -5.95 39.82 37.48
C LYS A 52 -4.86 39.28 38.40
N VAL A 53 -4.19 38.20 37.99
CA VAL A 53 -3.06 37.64 38.74
C VAL A 53 -1.92 38.65 38.85
N LEU A 54 -1.58 39.34 37.75
CA LEU A 54 -0.55 40.39 37.78
C LEU A 54 -0.90 41.56 38.70
N VAL A 55 -2.17 41.99 38.71
CA VAL A 55 -2.63 43.05 39.64
C VAL A 55 -2.54 42.58 41.10
N SER A 56 -2.88 41.33 41.39
CA SER A 56 -2.74 40.75 42.73
C SER A 56 -1.28 40.66 43.16
N LEU A 57 -0.37 40.22 42.28
CA LEU A 57 1.07 40.20 42.54
C LEU A 57 1.62 41.60 42.81
N LYS A 58 1.20 42.61 42.04
CA LYS A 58 1.56 44.00 42.29
C LYS A 58 1.11 44.44 43.68
N SER A 59 -0.13 44.15 44.06
CA SER A 59 -0.65 44.50 45.39
C SER A 59 0.14 43.82 46.52
N MET A 60 0.58 42.57 46.33
CA MET A 60 1.43 41.89 47.29
C MET A 60 2.82 42.52 47.39
N ILE A 61 3.43 42.88 46.25
CA ILE A 61 4.72 43.58 46.21
C ILE A 61 4.62 44.94 46.93
N ASP A 62 3.54 45.69 46.68
CA ASP A 62 3.30 46.97 47.35
C ASP A 62 3.15 46.78 48.89
N SER A 63 2.47 45.71 49.33
CA SER A 63 2.35 45.36 50.76
C SER A 63 3.70 44.93 51.38
N LEU A 64 4.51 44.16 50.65
CA LEU A 64 5.85 43.78 51.09
C LEU A 64 6.78 44.99 51.17
N ALA A 65 6.68 45.92 50.22
CA ALA A 65 7.45 47.16 50.23
C ALA A 65 7.13 48.03 51.45
N THR A 66 5.85 48.17 51.82
CA THR A 66 5.46 48.92 53.03
C THR A 66 5.90 48.23 54.31
N THR A 67 5.82 46.90 54.36
CA THR A 67 6.32 46.10 55.50
C THR A 67 7.83 46.26 55.66
N LEU A 68 8.58 46.24 54.55
CA LEU A 68 10.03 46.42 54.56
C LEU A 68 10.43 47.82 55.07
N ASP A 69 9.72 48.88 54.65
CA ASP A 69 9.93 50.25 55.15
C ASP A 69 9.67 50.34 56.66
N HIS A 70 8.63 49.67 57.16
CA HIS A 70 8.34 49.62 58.59
C HIS A 70 9.46 48.95 59.38
N ILE A 71 9.95 47.80 58.91
CA ILE A 71 11.07 47.06 59.53
C ILE A 71 12.33 47.93 59.55
N GLN A 72 12.64 48.63 58.45
CA GLN A 72 13.81 49.51 58.39
C GLN A 72 13.71 50.67 59.38
N LYS A 73 12.53 51.30 59.50
CA LYS A 73 12.28 52.37 60.49
C LYS A 73 12.40 51.84 61.92
N GLN A 74 11.88 50.65 62.20
CA GLN A 74 11.97 50.03 63.51
C GLN A 74 13.43 49.69 63.87
N SER A 75 14.21 49.16 62.93
CA SER A 75 15.63 48.87 63.11
C SER A 75 16.43 50.12 63.52
N ARG A 76 16.16 51.27 62.87
CA ARG A 76 16.79 52.55 63.27
C ARG A 76 16.42 52.98 64.69
N ARG A 77 15.16 52.80 65.08
CA ARG A 77 14.72 53.10 66.46
C ARG A 77 15.40 52.19 67.48
N MET A 78 15.61 50.92 67.14
CA MET A 78 16.31 49.97 68.00
C MET A 78 17.76 50.38 68.25
N GLY A 79 18.46 50.88 67.23
CA GLY A 79 19.81 51.42 67.40
C GLY A 79 19.89 52.60 68.39
N VAL A 80 18.90 53.49 68.39
CA VAL A 80 18.81 54.60 69.38
C VAL A 80 18.60 54.05 70.80
N VAL A 81 17.74 53.06 70.96
CA VAL A 81 17.48 52.43 72.27
C VAL A 81 18.72 51.68 72.79
N GLU A 82 19.48 51.02 71.92
CA GLU A 82 20.75 50.38 72.28
C GLU A 82 21.77 51.41 72.78
N GLU A 83 21.90 52.54 72.09
CA GLU A 83 22.79 53.64 72.50
C GLU A 83 22.39 54.22 73.87
N ASP A 84 21.10 54.48 74.09
CA ASP A 84 20.59 54.98 75.37
C ASP A 84 20.79 53.98 76.51
N THR A 85 20.65 52.68 76.23
CA THR A 85 20.91 51.62 77.19
C THR A 85 22.39 51.60 77.59
N GLN A 86 23.31 51.77 76.64
CA GLN A 86 24.75 51.87 76.92
C GLN A 86 25.07 53.10 77.78
N LYS A 87 24.47 54.26 77.47
CA LYS A 87 24.61 55.49 78.29
C LYS A 87 24.10 55.28 79.71
N LEU A 88 22.96 54.62 79.88
CA LEU A 88 22.42 54.25 81.19
C LEU A 88 23.37 53.35 81.99
N TYR A 89 23.95 52.33 81.35
CA TYR A 89 24.94 51.46 82.00
C TYR A 89 26.19 52.24 82.44
N ALA A 90 26.66 53.18 81.62
CA ALA A 90 27.77 54.04 81.99
C ALA A 90 27.41 54.96 83.17
N GLY A 91 26.22 55.56 83.17
CA GLY A 91 25.71 56.39 84.26
C GLY A 91 25.55 55.62 85.58
N LEU A 92 24.99 54.40 85.53
CA LEU A 92 24.84 53.53 86.69
C LEU A 92 26.18 53.14 87.29
N ARG A 93 27.20 52.90 86.46
CA ARG A 93 28.58 52.66 86.91
C ARG A 93 29.14 53.87 87.68
N GLY A 94 28.85 55.09 87.21
CA GLY A 94 29.21 56.33 87.90
C GLY A 94 28.52 56.49 89.27
N VAL A 95 27.21 56.22 89.34
CA VAL A 95 26.46 56.27 90.61
C VAL A 95 26.98 55.24 91.61
N ARG A 96 27.33 54.03 91.15
CA ARG A 96 27.95 53.01 92.02
C ARG A 96 29.31 53.48 92.57
N ALA A 97 30.12 54.17 91.76
CA ALA A 97 31.38 54.75 92.24
C ALA A 97 31.17 55.84 93.31
N GLN A 98 30.07 56.59 93.25
CA GLN A 98 29.70 57.59 94.26
C GLN A 98 29.19 56.98 95.58
N SER A 99 28.75 55.72 95.59
CA SER A 99 28.30 55.03 96.80
C SER A 99 29.38 54.98 97.89
N GLY A 100 30.66 54.85 97.53
CA GLY A 100 31.78 54.85 98.48
C GLY A 100 32.09 56.23 99.08
N LEU A 101 31.41 57.29 98.61
CA LEU A 101 31.50 58.64 99.18
C LEU A 101 30.50 58.80 100.34
N VAL A 102 29.35 58.12 100.25
CA VAL A 102 28.33 58.06 101.32
C VAL A 102 28.88 57.38 102.58
N GLU A 103 29.60 56.26 102.42
CA GLU A 103 30.26 55.59 103.56
C GLU A 103 31.29 56.48 104.26
N ARG A 104 32.05 57.28 103.50
CA ARG A 104 33.03 58.22 104.05
C ARG A 104 32.37 59.36 104.84
N ILE A 105 31.28 59.94 104.31
CA ILE A 105 30.49 60.97 105.00
C ILE A 105 29.92 60.42 106.31
N ASN A 106 29.43 59.17 106.29
CA ASN A 106 28.88 58.52 107.47
C ASN A 106 29.96 58.31 108.56
N GLY A 107 31.16 57.87 108.17
CA GLY A 107 32.29 57.71 109.09
C GLY A 107 32.76 59.03 109.72
N GLN A 108 32.70 60.15 109.00
CA GLN A 108 33.01 61.47 109.56
C GLN A 108 31.95 61.94 110.56
N THR A 109 30.68 61.64 110.29
CA THR A 109 29.54 62.01 111.15
C THR A 109 29.64 61.33 112.51
N GLU A 110 30.03 60.05 112.57
CA GLU A 110 30.19 59.33 113.84
C GLU A 110 31.39 59.81 114.68
N ARG A 111 32.44 60.35 114.05
CA ARG A 111 33.57 60.94 114.78
C ARG A 111 33.15 62.22 115.50
N LEU A 112 32.44 63.10 114.81
CA LEU A 112 31.88 64.33 115.39
C LEU A 112 30.93 64.05 116.56
N ARG A 113 30.17 62.95 116.48
CA ARG A 113 29.23 62.54 117.52
C ARG A 113 29.93 62.15 118.84
N LYS A 114 31.12 61.57 118.76
CA LYS A 114 31.92 61.20 119.95
C LYS A 114 32.52 62.43 120.65
N GLU A 115 33.05 63.38 119.89
CA GLU A 115 33.61 64.62 120.44
C GLU A 115 32.55 65.46 121.18
N MET A 116 31.31 65.45 120.70
CA MET A 116 30.17 66.11 121.36
C MET A 116 29.79 65.48 122.71
N ALA A 117 30.03 64.18 122.91
CA ALA A 117 29.68 63.49 124.15
C ALA A 117 30.64 63.81 125.32
N ASP A 118 31.91 64.07 125.01
CA ASP A 118 32.92 64.39 126.04
C ASP A 118 32.74 65.79 126.65
N LEU A 119 32.09 66.70 125.93
CA LEU A 119 31.82 68.08 126.37
C LEU A 119 30.67 68.21 127.39
N GLN A 120 29.90 67.15 127.65
CA GLN A 120 28.75 67.18 128.58
C GLN A 120 29.12 67.08 130.07
N LYS A 121 30.40 66.91 130.43
CA LYS A 121 30.85 66.51 131.79
C LYS A 121 31.32 67.62 132.77
N SER A 122 31.34 68.90 132.43
CA SER A 122 31.89 69.96 133.33
C SER A 122 30.87 71.03 133.78
N GLY A 123 30.77 71.24 135.11
CA GLY A 123 29.76 72.06 135.83
C GLY A 123 30.05 73.57 136.05
N PRO A 124 29.57 74.21 137.15
CA PRO A 124 28.62 75.33 137.06
C PRO A 124 29.16 76.73 137.46
N ALA A 125 30.40 77.09 137.13
CA ALA A 125 30.87 78.48 137.15
C ALA A 125 30.83 79.16 135.75
N GLY A 126 30.51 78.39 134.72
CA GLY A 126 30.37 78.86 133.34
C GLY A 126 29.01 79.47 133.00
N LEU A 127 28.04 79.53 133.92
CA LEU A 127 26.64 79.89 133.62
C LEU A 127 26.47 81.23 132.89
N SER A 128 27.25 82.27 133.19
CA SER A 128 27.14 83.56 132.49
C SER A 128 27.68 83.50 131.06
N LYS A 129 28.86 82.87 130.87
CA LYS A 129 29.45 82.64 129.54
C LYS A 129 28.64 81.64 128.72
N LYS A 130 28.01 80.69 129.41
CA LYS A 130 27.15 79.62 128.87
C LYS A 130 25.74 80.12 128.53
N VAL A 131 25.28 81.22 129.14
CA VAL A 131 24.09 81.96 128.71
C VAL A 131 24.38 82.75 127.43
N ASP A 132 25.55 83.38 127.31
CA ASP A 132 25.97 84.02 126.05
C ASP A 132 26.22 82.99 124.93
N GLU A 133 26.88 81.86 125.23
CA GLU A 133 26.97 80.70 124.34
C GLU A 133 25.60 80.09 124.06
N GLY A 134 24.67 80.15 125.03
CA GLY A 134 23.29 79.71 124.91
C GLY A 134 22.47 80.60 123.97
N ILE A 135 22.67 81.92 124.00
CA ILE A 135 22.06 82.88 123.06
C ILE A 135 22.63 82.66 121.66
N ASN A 136 23.95 82.46 121.52
CA ASN A 136 24.56 82.12 120.25
C ASN A 136 24.10 80.74 119.74
N SER A 137 23.90 79.76 120.62
CA SER A 137 23.33 78.47 120.29
C SER A 137 21.85 78.56 119.94
N MET A 138 21.07 79.44 120.59
CA MET A 138 19.68 79.71 120.23
C MET A 138 19.58 80.38 118.86
N LYS A 139 20.50 81.31 118.55
CA LYS A 139 20.60 81.90 117.22
C LYS A 139 20.97 80.85 116.16
N ASN A 140 21.97 80.03 116.42
CA ASN A 140 22.34 78.91 115.54
C ASN A 140 21.19 77.89 115.38
N ASN A 141 20.49 77.57 116.48
CA ASN A 141 19.32 76.70 116.44
C ASN A 141 18.18 77.34 115.64
N SER A 142 17.98 78.66 115.73
CA SER A 142 16.96 79.35 114.92
C SER A 142 17.32 79.33 113.42
N GLU A 143 18.59 79.48 113.06
CA GLU A 143 19.06 79.29 111.68
C GLU A 143 18.90 77.83 111.22
N MET A 144 19.14 76.85 112.10
CA MET A 144 18.85 75.45 111.81
C MET A 144 17.36 75.19 111.63
N ILE A 145 16.49 75.80 112.43
CA ILE A 145 15.03 75.67 112.29
C ILE A 145 14.58 76.23 110.94
N ILE A 146 15.14 77.37 110.48
CA ILE A 146 14.86 77.92 109.15
C ILE A 146 15.33 76.96 108.05
N LYS A 147 16.54 76.40 108.17
CA LYS A 147 17.05 75.40 107.22
C LYS A 147 16.22 74.11 107.23
N ILE A 148 15.72 73.69 108.39
CA ILE A 148 14.81 72.53 108.52
C ILE A 148 13.47 72.84 107.86
N ALA A 149 12.91 74.03 108.05
CA ALA A 149 11.68 74.45 107.39
C ALA A 149 11.83 74.45 105.86
N GLN A 150 12.93 75.00 105.35
CA GLN A 150 13.25 74.95 103.90
C GLN A 150 13.35 73.51 103.40
N ARG A 151 14.05 72.63 104.13
CA ARG A 151 14.13 71.19 103.78
C ARG A 151 12.77 70.48 103.86
N ILE A 152 11.89 70.89 104.77
CA ILE A 152 10.52 70.34 104.86
C ILE A 152 9.70 70.77 103.65
N ASP A 153 9.84 72.01 103.18
CA ASP A 153 9.18 72.48 101.96
C ASP A 153 9.72 71.76 100.71
N GLU A 154 11.04 71.57 100.61
CA GLU A 154 11.67 70.76 99.55
C GLU A 154 11.15 69.31 99.57
N VAL A 155 11.10 68.66 100.75
CA VAL A 155 10.56 67.30 100.90
C VAL A 155 9.07 67.23 100.55
N ARG A 156 8.29 68.28 100.87
CA ARG A 156 6.87 68.36 100.49
C ARG A 156 6.70 68.43 98.98
N ASP A 157 7.51 69.23 98.30
CA ASP A 157 7.48 69.33 96.84
C ASP A 157 7.91 68.02 96.18
N ASP A 158 8.94 67.35 96.72
CA ASP A 158 9.33 66.00 96.29
C ASP A 158 8.22 64.98 96.49
N LEU A 159 7.52 64.99 97.64
CA LEU A 159 6.37 64.13 97.90
C LEU A 159 5.22 64.40 96.92
N LYS A 160 4.97 65.66 96.58
CA LYS A 160 3.95 66.03 95.59
C LYS A 160 4.33 65.53 94.18
N ASN A 161 5.60 65.62 93.82
CA ASN A 161 6.13 65.09 92.56
C ASN A 161 6.07 63.55 92.51
N VAL A 162 6.40 62.88 93.62
CA VAL A 162 6.30 61.42 93.76
C VAL A 162 4.85 60.96 93.66
N SER A 163 3.91 61.69 94.27
CA SER A 163 2.47 61.41 94.16
C SER A 163 1.98 61.50 92.71
N GLY A 164 2.35 62.55 91.97
CA GLY A 164 2.01 62.67 90.55
C GLY A 164 2.62 61.55 89.68
N ARG A 165 3.81 61.05 90.05
CA ARG A 165 4.41 59.86 89.42
C ARG A 165 3.67 58.57 89.76
N ALA A 166 3.15 58.43 90.98
CA ALA A 166 2.35 57.27 91.38
C ALA A 166 1.02 57.20 90.60
N ASP A 167 0.35 58.33 90.38
CA ASP A 167 -0.85 58.40 89.53
C ASP A 167 -0.54 58.02 88.08
N SER A 168 0.63 58.44 87.57
CA SER A 168 1.10 58.07 86.23
C SER A 168 1.41 56.57 86.14
N LEU A 169 1.97 55.97 87.20
CA LEU A 169 2.23 54.53 87.27
C LEU A 169 0.92 53.73 87.28
N ALA A 170 -0.10 54.19 88.00
CA ALA A 170 -1.43 53.56 88.00
C ALA A 170 -2.06 53.58 86.60
N ARG A 171 -1.97 54.70 85.87
CA ARG A 171 -2.42 54.79 84.48
C ARG A 171 -1.67 53.84 83.56
N ASN A 172 -0.34 53.78 83.68
CA ASN A 172 0.48 52.85 82.90
C ASN A 172 0.08 51.39 83.17
N SER A 173 -0.25 51.03 84.42
CA SER A 173 -0.77 49.69 84.73
C SER A 173 -2.05 49.38 83.95
N THR A 174 -3.00 50.31 83.90
CA THR A 174 -4.24 50.10 83.13
C THR A 174 -4.00 49.98 81.62
N ASP A 175 -2.99 50.67 81.07
CA ASP A 175 -2.63 50.54 79.67
C ASP A 175 -1.88 49.23 79.39
N ILE A 176 -1.10 48.72 80.34
CA ILE A 176 -0.51 47.37 80.29
C ILE A 176 -1.60 46.30 80.25
N ASP A 177 -2.66 46.43 81.05
CA ASP A 177 -3.78 45.49 81.03
C ASP A 177 -4.49 45.48 79.66
N LYS A 178 -4.73 46.66 79.06
CA LYS A 178 -5.29 46.74 77.69
C LYS A 178 -4.37 46.14 76.63
N LEU A 179 -3.05 46.30 76.79
CA LEU A 179 -2.07 45.69 75.91
C LEU A 179 -2.07 44.16 76.06
N HIS A 180 -2.18 43.65 77.29
CA HIS A 180 -2.33 42.22 77.56
C HIS A 180 -3.55 41.65 76.85
N ASP A 181 -4.73 42.27 77.01
CA ASP A 181 -5.96 41.87 76.30
C ASP A 181 -5.80 41.87 74.78
N SER A 182 -5.07 42.86 74.25
CA SER A 182 -4.81 42.97 72.81
C SER A 182 -3.88 41.86 72.33
N ILE A 183 -2.84 41.53 73.10
CA ILE A 183 -1.90 40.44 72.82
C ILE A 183 -2.63 39.10 72.87
N GLU A 184 -3.50 38.88 73.85
CA GLU A 184 -4.27 37.64 73.98
C GLU A 184 -5.21 37.43 72.77
N LYS A 185 -5.90 38.49 72.33
CA LYS A 185 -6.70 38.47 71.09
C LYS A 185 -5.85 38.19 69.85
N VAL A 186 -4.66 38.77 69.75
CA VAL A 186 -3.72 38.50 68.63
C VAL A 186 -3.24 37.06 68.66
N SER A 187 -2.92 36.52 69.84
CA SER A 187 -2.52 35.13 70.04
C SER A 187 -3.61 34.16 69.59
N GLY A 188 -4.87 34.40 69.99
CA GLY A 188 -6.01 33.60 69.52
C GLY A 188 -6.19 33.66 67.99
N ARG A 189 -5.98 34.83 67.36
CA ARG A 189 -5.99 34.95 65.89
C ARG A 189 -4.83 34.21 65.24
N MET A 190 -3.66 34.17 65.89
CA MET A 190 -2.48 33.45 65.39
C MET A 190 -2.70 31.93 65.38
N GLN A 191 -3.36 31.37 66.39
CA GLN A 191 -3.75 29.96 66.40
C GLN A 191 -4.72 29.60 65.27
N ASN A 192 -5.70 30.48 64.98
CA ASN A 192 -6.61 30.28 63.83
C ASN A 192 -5.88 30.36 62.49
N LEU A 193 -4.82 31.18 62.39
CA LEU A 193 -3.97 31.24 61.20
C LEU A 193 -3.16 29.96 61.01
N GLU A 194 -2.67 29.36 62.10
CA GLU A 194 -1.98 28.07 62.07
C GLU A 194 -2.90 26.94 61.58
N ALA A 195 -4.15 26.88 62.07
CA ALA A 195 -5.15 25.95 61.55
C ALA A 195 -5.44 26.18 60.05
N SER A 196 -5.50 27.44 59.62
CA SER A 196 -5.64 27.78 58.19
C SER A 196 -4.43 27.34 57.37
N SER A 197 -3.22 27.41 57.93
CA SER A 197 -1.99 26.91 57.30
C SER A 197 -2.03 25.39 57.09
N GLN A 198 -2.60 24.64 58.02
CA GLN A 198 -2.78 23.18 57.86
C GLN A 198 -3.73 22.85 56.70
N VAL A 199 -4.80 23.65 56.53
CA VAL A 199 -5.71 23.53 55.38
C VAL A 199 -5.02 23.86 54.06
N VAL A 200 -4.13 24.86 54.04
CA VAL A 200 -3.32 25.16 52.84
C VAL A 200 -2.39 23.99 52.51
N GLU A 201 -1.78 23.36 53.51
CA GLU A 201 -0.91 22.21 53.31
C GLU A 201 -1.67 20.97 52.81
N SER A 202 -2.90 20.74 53.28
CA SER A 202 -3.76 19.67 52.72
C SER A 202 -4.16 19.96 51.28
N PHE A 203 -4.54 21.20 50.95
CA PHE A 203 -4.81 21.59 49.56
C PHE A 203 -3.58 21.44 48.66
N ARG A 204 -2.38 21.78 49.16
CA ARG A 204 -1.13 21.58 48.43
C ARG A 204 -0.91 20.10 48.08
N LYS A 205 -1.17 19.19 49.02
CA LYS A 205 -1.08 17.74 48.81
C LYS A 205 -2.12 17.24 47.81
N GLU A 206 -3.36 17.73 47.90
CA GLU A 206 -4.43 17.40 46.95
C GLU A 206 -4.07 17.83 45.52
N LEU A 207 -3.55 19.05 45.35
CA LEU A 207 -3.09 19.57 44.06
C LEU A 207 -1.92 18.77 43.48
N ALA A 208 -0.98 18.33 44.32
CA ALA A 208 0.11 17.46 43.88
C ALA A 208 -0.42 16.13 43.31
N ARG A 209 -1.40 15.49 43.98
CA ARG A 209 -2.05 14.28 43.48
C ARG A 209 -2.80 14.50 42.17
N ILE A 210 -3.49 15.64 42.04
CA ILE A 210 -4.19 16.01 40.80
C ILE A 210 -3.20 16.19 39.64
N ALA A 211 -2.06 16.83 39.89
CA ALA A 211 -1.00 17.00 38.89
C ALA A 211 -0.45 15.65 38.41
N GLU A 212 -0.16 14.73 39.34
CA GLU A 212 0.29 13.37 39.02
C GLU A 212 -0.76 12.57 38.24
N SER A 213 -2.04 12.69 38.63
CA SER A 213 -3.16 12.07 37.91
C SER A 213 -3.32 12.63 36.50
N THR A 214 -3.10 13.94 36.32
CA THR A 214 -3.14 14.61 35.01
C THR A 214 -2.00 14.12 34.11
N GLN A 215 -0.80 13.92 34.67
CA GLN A 215 0.32 13.37 33.92
C GLN A 215 0.07 11.93 33.48
N SER A 216 -0.54 11.11 34.34
CA SER A 216 -1.01 9.75 33.98
C SER A 216 -2.09 9.77 32.89
N ALA A 217 -3.02 10.74 32.93
CA ALA A 217 -4.00 10.91 31.86
C ALA A 217 -3.35 11.31 30.53
N SER A 218 -2.30 12.13 30.56
CA SER A 218 -1.52 12.50 29.38
C SER A 218 -0.79 11.31 28.77
N SER A 219 -0.19 10.42 29.58
CA SER A 219 0.47 9.22 29.08
C SER A 219 -0.52 8.24 28.45
N LEU A 220 -1.69 8.05 29.08
CA LEU A 220 -2.80 7.30 28.47
C LEU A 220 -3.25 7.93 27.13
N GLY A 221 -3.26 9.26 27.03
CA GLY A 221 -3.53 9.97 25.79
C GLY A 221 -2.53 9.62 24.68
N SER A 222 -1.23 9.57 24.99
CA SER A 222 -0.20 9.15 24.03
C SER A 222 -0.31 7.68 23.63
N GLU A 223 -0.64 6.80 24.58
CA GLU A 223 -0.88 5.39 24.31
C GLU A 223 -2.09 5.19 23.40
N LEU A 224 -3.16 5.96 23.60
CA LEU A 224 -4.35 5.95 22.75
C LEU A 224 -4.02 6.39 21.31
N VAL A 225 -3.17 7.42 21.15
CA VAL A 225 -2.69 7.84 19.82
C VAL A 225 -1.88 6.73 19.16
N ALA A 226 -1.02 6.03 19.91
CA ALA A 226 -0.26 4.90 19.39
C ALA A 226 -1.16 3.72 18.99
N ILE A 227 -2.16 3.39 19.81
CA ILE A 227 -3.18 2.37 19.50
C ILE A 227 -3.96 2.76 18.25
N LYS A 228 -4.36 4.03 18.13
CA LYS A 228 -5.05 4.52 16.93
C LYS A 228 -4.19 4.37 15.67
N ALA A 229 -2.91 4.74 15.74
CA ALA A 229 -1.98 4.54 14.63
C ALA A 229 -1.83 3.05 14.26
N ALA A 230 -1.78 2.16 15.26
CA ALA A 230 -1.77 0.71 15.03
C ALA A 230 -3.06 0.21 14.36
N ILE A 231 -4.22 0.71 14.78
CA ILE A 231 -5.52 0.39 14.17
C ILE A 231 -5.58 0.91 12.71
N ASP A 232 -5.11 2.13 12.46
CA ASP A 232 -5.07 2.70 11.11
C ASP A 232 -4.16 1.85 10.20
N ALA A 233 -2.99 1.42 10.69
CA ALA A 233 -2.09 0.52 9.96
C ALA A 233 -2.71 -0.87 9.70
N VAL A 234 -3.44 -1.44 10.67
CA VAL A 234 -4.19 -2.69 10.47
C VAL A 234 -5.33 -2.50 9.46
N SER A 235 -6.01 -1.36 9.50
CA SER A 235 -7.07 -1.02 8.55
C SER A 235 -6.52 -0.85 7.13
N GLU A 236 -5.35 -0.23 6.98
CA GLU A 236 -4.63 -0.13 5.71
C GLU A 236 -4.20 -1.52 5.21
N LYS A 237 -3.69 -2.39 6.09
CA LYS A 237 -3.38 -3.79 5.73
C LYS A 237 -4.62 -4.61 5.37
N SER A 238 -5.76 -4.33 6.01
CA SER A 238 -7.07 -4.87 5.67
C SER A 238 -7.55 -4.38 4.30
N SER A 239 -7.19 -3.17 3.86
CA SER A 239 -7.44 -2.75 2.47
C SER A 239 -6.69 -3.61 1.45
N GLY A 240 -5.54 -4.17 1.83
CA GLY A 240 -4.82 -5.21 1.08
C GLY A 240 -5.61 -6.51 0.91
N MET A 241 -6.65 -6.74 1.72
CA MET A 241 -7.60 -7.86 1.54
C MET A 241 -8.36 -7.76 0.21
N ASN A 242 -8.48 -6.56 -0.38
CA ASN A 242 -8.99 -6.40 -1.75
C ASN A 242 -8.07 -7.03 -2.80
N GLN A 243 -6.74 -7.06 -2.56
CA GLN A 243 -5.81 -7.80 -3.42
C GLN A 243 -6.00 -9.31 -3.27
N LEU A 244 -6.29 -9.78 -2.04
CA LEU A 244 -6.63 -11.17 -1.79
C LEU A 244 -7.96 -11.56 -2.48
N ALA A 245 -8.95 -10.68 -2.49
CA ALA A 245 -10.19 -10.87 -3.24
C ALA A 245 -9.92 -11.01 -4.75
N GLY A 246 -9.04 -10.17 -5.32
CA GLY A 246 -8.62 -10.32 -6.71
C GLY A 246 -7.89 -11.63 -7.01
N ILE A 247 -7.05 -12.12 -6.09
CA ILE A 247 -6.41 -13.43 -6.19
C ILE A 247 -7.47 -14.55 -6.16
N VAL A 248 -8.46 -14.45 -5.27
CA VAL A 248 -9.56 -15.43 -5.17
C VAL A 248 -10.40 -15.45 -6.45
N ASP A 249 -10.73 -14.28 -7.01
CA ASP A 249 -11.43 -14.21 -8.30
C ASP A 249 -10.60 -14.80 -9.44
N GLY A 250 -9.28 -14.57 -9.45
CA GLY A 250 -8.35 -15.17 -10.40
C GLY A 250 -8.29 -16.69 -10.29
N ILE A 251 -8.20 -17.22 -9.06
CA ILE A 251 -8.24 -18.67 -8.80
C ILE A 251 -9.57 -19.26 -9.25
N LYS A 252 -10.69 -18.58 -8.96
CA LYS A 252 -12.02 -19.00 -9.38
C LYS A 252 -12.15 -19.08 -10.91
N SER A 253 -11.66 -18.06 -11.61
CA SER A 253 -11.63 -18.05 -13.08
C SER A 253 -10.79 -19.20 -13.65
N GLN A 254 -9.63 -19.49 -13.06
CA GLN A 254 -8.85 -20.66 -13.46
C GLN A 254 -9.57 -21.97 -13.20
N PHE A 255 -10.24 -22.09 -12.05
CA PHE A 255 -11.04 -23.27 -11.72
C PHE A 255 -12.19 -23.49 -12.72
N ASP A 256 -12.91 -22.44 -13.08
CA ASP A 256 -13.98 -22.49 -14.07
C ASP A 256 -13.43 -22.94 -15.45
N SER A 257 -12.26 -22.44 -15.85
CA SER A 257 -11.60 -22.87 -17.10
C SER A 257 -11.15 -24.34 -17.07
N VAL A 258 -10.64 -24.82 -15.94
CA VAL A 258 -10.30 -26.24 -15.75
C VAL A 258 -11.56 -27.09 -15.81
N SER A 259 -12.64 -26.67 -15.16
CA SER A 259 -13.93 -27.36 -15.19
C SER A 259 -14.48 -27.48 -16.62
N GLU A 260 -14.41 -26.43 -17.43
CA GLU A 260 -14.81 -26.46 -18.84
C GLU A 260 -13.95 -27.45 -19.66
N LYS A 261 -12.62 -27.48 -19.42
CA LYS A 261 -11.74 -28.45 -20.07
C LYS A 261 -12.06 -29.88 -19.65
N THR A 262 -12.39 -30.13 -18.39
CA THR A 262 -12.86 -31.43 -17.91
C THR A 262 -14.17 -31.84 -18.60
N GLY A 263 -15.09 -30.91 -18.86
CA GLY A 263 -16.27 -31.18 -19.69
C GLY A 263 -15.93 -31.65 -21.10
N LYS A 264 -14.94 -31.01 -21.75
CA LYS A 264 -14.43 -31.43 -23.07
C LYS A 264 -13.75 -32.81 -23.03
N ILE A 265 -13.14 -33.19 -21.91
CA ILE A 265 -12.61 -34.55 -21.71
C ILE A 265 -13.75 -35.57 -21.70
N GLY A 266 -14.86 -35.29 -21.02
CA GLY A 266 -16.04 -36.17 -21.04
C GLY A 266 -16.64 -36.35 -22.44
N GLU A 267 -16.67 -35.30 -23.26
CA GLU A 267 -17.06 -35.41 -24.68
C GLU A 267 -16.07 -36.28 -25.48
N LEU A 268 -14.77 -36.16 -25.22
CA LEU A 268 -13.73 -36.99 -25.82
C LEU A 268 -13.87 -38.46 -25.41
N GLU A 269 -14.13 -38.75 -24.14
CA GLU A 269 -14.42 -40.10 -23.65
C GLU A 269 -15.62 -40.70 -24.38
N SER A 270 -16.70 -39.92 -24.56
CA SER A 270 -17.88 -40.38 -25.30
C SER A 270 -17.58 -40.70 -26.78
N LYS A 271 -16.74 -39.88 -27.42
CA LYS A 271 -16.28 -40.14 -28.81
C LYS A 271 -15.36 -41.34 -28.87
N MET A 272 -14.50 -41.53 -27.88
CA MET A 272 -13.61 -42.69 -27.77
C MET A 272 -14.43 -43.98 -27.64
N SER A 273 -15.46 -44.00 -26.79
CA SER A 273 -16.37 -45.15 -26.68
C SER A 273 -17.07 -45.48 -28.01
N ARG A 274 -17.51 -44.47 -28.77
CA ARG A 274 -18.09 -44.68 -30.11
C ARG A 274 -17.07 -45.25 -31.10
N ILE A 275 -15.82 -44.79 -31.03
CA ILE A 275 -14.73 -45.33 -31.86
C ILE A 275 -14.43 -46.79 -31.48
N GLU A 276 -14.34 -47.11 -30.19
CA GLU A 276 -14.15 -48.49 -29.72
C GLU A 276 -15.26 -49.43 -30.20
N GLU A 277 -16.52 -48.97 -30.17
CA GLU A 277 -17.67 -49.72 -30.67
C GLU A 277 -17.61 -49.91 -32.20
N GLY A 278 -17.22 -48.87 -32.93
CA GLY A 278 -16.95 -48.95 -34.37
C GLY A 278 -15.83 -49.94 -34.71
N ILE A 279 -14.74 -49.95 -33.93
CA ILE A 279 -13.62 -50.91 -34.08
C ILE A 279 -14.11 -52.34 -33.83
N LYS A 280 -14.95 -52.57 -32.81
CA LYS A 280 -15.56 -53.90 -32.57
C LYS A 280 -16.40 -54.34 -33.76
N SER A 281 -17.25 -53.46 -34.30
CA SER A 281 -18.08 -53.76 -35.47
C SER A 281 -17.26 -54.10 -36.71
N VAL A 282 -16.20 -53.32 -36.99
CA VAL A 282 -15.26 -53.61 -38.09
C VAL A 282 -14.52 -54.92 -37.86
N SER A 283 -14.08 -55.19 -36.63
CA SER A 283 -13.41 -56.45 -36.28
C SER A 283 -14.32 -57.67 -36.49
N GLU A 284 -15.61 -57.57 -36.15
CA GLU A 284 -16.60 -58.62 -36.46
C GLU A 284 -16.82 -58.80 -37.97
N ALA A 285 -16.85 -57.71 -38.73
CA ALA A 285 -16.98 -57.77 -40.19
C ALA A 285 -15.77 -58.44 -40.84
N VAL A 286 -14.55 -58.15 -40.38
CA VAL A 286 -13.32 -58.81 -40.84
C VAL A 286 -13.37 -60.31 -40.51
N LYS A 287 -13.78 -60.70 -39.30
CA LYS A 287 -13.95 -62.13 -38.95
C LYS A 287 -14.98 -62.84 -39.84
N ARG A 288 -16.10 -62.17 -40.17
CA ARG A 288 -17.09 -62.70 -41.12
C ARG A 288 -16.53 -62.80 -42.54
N GLN A 289 -15.70 -61.84 -42.96
CA GLN A 289 -15.04 -61.86 -44.25
C GLN A 289 -14.00 -62.99 -44.33
N ASP A 290 -13.20 -63.21 -43.29
CA ASP A 290 -12.24 -64.32 -43.21
C ASP A 290 -12.97 -65.66 -43.23
N ALA A 291 -14.10 -65.79 -42.54
CA ALA A 291 -14.95 -66.99 -42.60
C ALA A 291 -15.52 -67.22 -44.01
N SER A 292 -15.98 -66.16 -44.68
CA SER A 292 -16.46 -66.21 -46.07
C SER A 292 -15.34 -66.58 -47.06
N ALA A 293 -14.13 -66.05 -46.86
CA ALA A 293 -12.95 -66.41 -47.64
C ALA A 293 -12.56 -67.88 -47.44
N ALA A 294 -12.59 -68.39 -46.21
CA ALA A 294 -12.38 -69.80 -45.92
C ALA A 294 -13.45 -70.70 -46.57
N GLU A 295 -14.71 -70.27 -46.58
CA GLU A 295 -15.79 -70.99 -47.28
C GLU A 295 -15.60 -70.97 -48.80
N LEU A 296 -15.12 -69.86 -49.37
CA LEU A 296 -14.73 -69.74 -50.77
C LEU A 296 -13.58 -70.69 -51.13
N HIS A 297 -12.54 -70.76 -50.29
CA HIS A 297 -11.44 -71.70 -50.46
C HIS A 297 -11.92 -73.16 -50.42
N ALA A 298 -12.77 -73.53 -49.44
CA ALA A 298 -13.34 -74.86 -49.35
C ALA A 298 -14.23 -75.22 -50.57
N ARG A 299 -15.02 -74.26 -51.07
CA ARG A 299 -15.80 -74.43 -52.30
C ARG A 299 -14.90 -74.56 -53.53
N SER A 300 -13.82 -73.79 -53.61
CA SER A 300 -12.83 -73.86 -54.70
C SER A 300 -12.09 -75.20 -54.71
N GLU A 301 -11.74 -75.75 -53.54
CA GLU A 301 -11.11 -77.08 -53.43
C GLU A 301 -12.07 -78.20 -53.84
N LYS A 302 -13.36 -78.10 -53.46
CA LYS A 302 -14.40 -79.02 -53.93
C LYS A 302 -14.56 -78.95 -55.45
N LEU A 303 -14.57 -77.75 -56.03
CA LEU A 303 -14.65 -77.52 -57.47
C LEU A 303 -13.41 -78.09 -58.21
N PHE A 304 -12.22 -77.99 -57.60
CA PHE A 304 -10.98 -78.59 -58.11
C PHE A 304 -11.01 -80.13 -58.08
N SER A 305 -11.61 -80.73 -57.05
CA SER A 305 -11.83 -82.18 -56.98
C SER A 305 -12.79 -82.68 -58.08
N ASP A 306 -13.90 -81.97 -58.30
CA ASP A 306 -14.87 -82.28 -59.35
C ASP A 306 -14.24 -82.14 -60.75
N MET A 307 -13.33 -81.16 -60.93
CA MET A 307 -12.58 -80.94 -62.16
C MET A 307 -11.52 -82.03 -62.44
N GLN A 308 -10.97 -82.69 -61.41
CA GLN A 308 -10.07 -83.84 -61.60
C GLN A 308 -10.80 -85.12 -61.99
N GLN A 309 -12.02 -85.36 -61.50
CA GLN A 309 -12.85 -86.48 -61.96
C GLN A 309 -13.29 -86.31 -63.43
N ALA A 310 -13.53 -85.07 -63.88
CA ALA A 310 -13.80 -84.77 -65.30
C ALA A 310 -12.57 -84.90 -66.22
N ARG A 311 -11.35 -84.92 -65.66
CA ARG A 311 -10.07 -84.97 -66.40
C ARG A 311 -9.68 -86.37 -66.87
N GLY A 312 -10.35 -87.43 -66.41
CA GLY A 312 -10.13 -88.81 -66.85
C GLY A 312 -10.70 -89.15 -68.24
N ALA A 313 -11.56 -88.29 -68.81
CA ALA A 313 -12.32 -88.62 -70.03
C ALA A 313 -12.18 -87.64 -71.22
N ALA A 314 -11.32 -86.61 -71.17
CA ALA A 314 -11.23 -85.63 -72.26
C ALA A 314 -9.82 -85.01 -72.43
N GLY A 315 -8.87 -85.80 -72.93
CA GLY A 315 -7.44 -85.44 -72.98
C GLY A 315 -6.86 -84.96 -74.33
N LYS A 316 -7.62 -84.44 -75.31
CA LYS A 316 -7.01 -84.09 -76.63
C LYS A 316 -7.49 -82.83 -77.37
N THR A 317 -8.21 -81.89 -76.76
CA THR A 317 -8.72 -80.70 -77.49
C THR A 317 -8.92 -79.47 -76.59
N SER A 318 -7.87 -78.92 -75.96
CA SER A 318 -8.04 -77.72 -75.10
C SER A 318 -6.88 -76.72 -75.07
N GLU A 319 -5.90 -76.80 -75.98
CA GLU A 319 -4.76 -75.86 -75.97
C GLU A 319 -4.78 -74.84 -77.13
N ASP A 320 -5.52 -75.09 -78.21
CA ASP A 320 -5.64 -74.16 -79.35
C ASP A 320 -6.79 -73.14 -79.21
N SER A 321 -7.90 -73.47 -78.52
CA SER A 321 -9.05 -72.57 -78.43
C SER A 321 -8.84 -71.35 -77.51
N SER A 322 -7.89 -71.38 -76.58
CA SER A 322 -7.67 -70.26 -75.63
C SER A 322 -6.88 -69.10 -76.23
N LYS A 323 -6.09 -69.31 -77.30
CA LYS A 323 -5.33 -68.25 -77.97
C LYS A 323 -6.18 -67.48 -78.98
N GLU A 324 -7.09 -68.16 -79.68
CA GLU A 324 -8.03 -67.53 -80.61
C GLU A 324 -9.05 -66.63 -79.91
N VAL A 325 -9.54 -67.03 -78.73
CA VAL A 325 -10.48 -66.22 -77.92
C VAL A 325 -9.82 -64.93 -77.41
N LEU A 326 -8.52 -64.98 -77.06
CA LEU A 326 -7.77 -63.79 -76.64
C LEU A 326 -7.55 -62.81 -77.81
N ALA A 327 -7.32 -63.32 -79.02
CA ALA A 327 -7.16 -62.52 -80.23
C ALA A 327 -8.43 -61.74 -80.59
N LEU A 328 -9.60 -62.40 -80.51
CA LEU A 328 -10.89 -61.77 -80.79
C LEU A 328 -11.25 -60.66 -79.78
N LEU A 329 -10.93 -60.84 -78.50
CA LEU A 329 -11.12 -59.80 -77.49
C LEU A 329 -10.26 -58.56 -77.77
N LYS A 330 -8.99 -58.75 -78.11
CA LYS A 330 -8.08 -57.65 -78.45
C LYS A 330 -8.48 -56.93 -79.74
N LEU A 331 -9.02 -57.65 -80.72
CA LEU A 331 -9.59 -57.06 -81.93
C LEU A 331 -10.80 -56.18 -81.63
N SER A 332 -11.69 -56.64 -80.75
CA SER A 332 -12.87 -55.87 -80.31
C SER A 332 -12.46 -54.59 -79.57
N GLU A 333 -11.47 -54.66 -78.69
CA GLU A 333 -10.90 -53.50 -77.99
C GLU A 333 -10.33 -52.47 -78.96
N PHE A 334 -9.54 -52.93 -79.94
CA PHE A 334 -9.00 -52.08 -81.01
C PHE A 334 -10.09 -51.38 -81.82
N GLN A 335 -11.07 -52.12 -82.32
CA GLN A 335 -12.17 -51.56 -83.13
C GLN A 335 -13.00 -50.53 -82.35
N SER A 336 -13.23 -50.78 -81.06
CA SER A 336 -13.91 -49.85 -80.17
C SER A 336 -13.11 -48.55 -79.99
N SER A 337 -11.81 -48.66 -79.73
CA SER A 337 -10.91 -47.49 -79.57
C SER A 337 -10.85 -46.61 -80.81
N ILE A 338 -10.69 -47.20 -82.00
CA ILE A 338 -10.65 -46.45 -83.27
C ILE A 338 -11.98 -45.75 -83.54
N ARG A 339 -13.12 -46.40 -83.23
CA ARG A 339 -14.43 -45.77 -83.39
C ARG A 339 -14.63 -44.59 -82.44
N MET A 340 -14.25 -44.75 -81.17
CA MET A 340 -14.36 -43.69 -80.16
C MET A 340 -13.54 -42.46 -80.53
N ASN A 341 -12.31 -42.65 -81.01
CA ASN A 341 -11.47 -41.55 -81.47
C ASN A 341 -12.05 -40.87 -82.74
N ALA A 342 -12.63 -41.66 -83.65
CA ALA A 342 -13.22 -41.13 -84.89
C ALA A 342 -14.54 -40.36 -84.71
N GLU A 343 -15.22 -40.56 -83.59
CA GLU A 343 -16.42 -39.80 -83.24
C GLU A 343 -16.10 -38.39 -82.68
N SER A 344 -14.84 -38.10 -82.36
CA SER A 344 -14.45 -36.76 -81.89
C SER A 344 -14.64 -35.69 -82.96
N LYS A 345 -15.26 -34.57 -82.59
CA LYS A 345 -15.48 -33.41 -83.47
C LYS A 345 -14.24 -32.56 -83.68
N TYR A 346 -13.28 -32.60 -82.74
CA TYR A 346 -12.03 -31.87 -82.79
C TYR A 346 -10.88 -32.83 -82.45
N GLY A 347 -9.78 -32.73 -83.18
CA GLY A 347 -8.59 -33.55 -82.93
C GLY A 347 -7.34 -32.90 -83.50
N VAL A 348 -6.18 -33.36 -83.05
CA VAL A 348 -4.86 -32.86 -83.47
C VAL A 348 -4.09 -33.99 -84.14
N ALA A 349 -3.05 -33.66 -84.91
CA ALA A 349 -2.18 -34.64 -85.58
C ALA A 349 -1.67 -35.78 -84.63
N ALA A 350 -1.43 -35.48 -83.35
CA ALA A 350 -1.03 -36.48 -82.35
C ALA A 350 -2.10 -37.57 -82.09
N ASP A 351 -3.38 -37.25 -82.25
CA ASP A 351 -4.47 -38.24 -82.12
C ASP A 351 -4.49 -39.20 -83.32
N LEU A 352 -4.15 -38.69 -84.52
CA LEU A 352 -3.98 -39.52 -85.71
C LEU A 352 -2.75 -40.45 -85.56
N GLU A 353 -1.65 -39.95 -84.97
CA GLU A 353 -0.48 -40.78 -84.63
C GLU A 353 -0.85 -41.91 -83.67
N LYS A 354 -1.65 -41.62 -82.65
CA LYS A 354 -2.12 -42.63 -81.70
C LYS A 354 -2.99 -43.69 -82.38
N MET A 355 -3.92 -43.28 -83.26
CA MET A 355 -4.75 -44.22 -84.02
C MET A 355 -3.91 -45.07 -84.99
N ALA A 356 -2.90 -44.48 -85.62
CA ALA A 356 -1.98 -45.19 -86.51
C ALA A 356 -1.11 -46.20 -85.73
N ALA A 357 -0.58 -45.81 -84.57
CA ALA A 357 0.18 -46.70 -83.68
C ALA A 357 -0.66 -47.89 -83.19
N GLN A 358 -1.91 -47.63 -82.77
CA GLN A 358 -2.85 -48.70 -82.37
C GLN A 358 -3.14 -49.67 -83.52
N THR A 359 -3.20 -49.16 -84.76
CA THR A 359 -3.41 -49.99 -85.96
C THR A 359 -2.20 -50.90 -86.23
N THR A 360 -0.99 -50.41 -86.01
CA THR A 360 0.23 -51.21 -86.15
C THR A 360 0.35 -52.26 -85.04
N GLU A 361 0.00 -51.91 -83.80
CA GLU A 361 0.04 -52.84 -82.67
C GLU A 361 -0.89 -54.04 -82.88
N ILE A 362 -2.13 -53.82 -83.32
CA ILE A 362 -3.07 -54.92 -83.54
C ILE A 362 -2.63 -55.81 -84.72
N VAL A 363 -2.05 -55.23 -85.78
CA VAL A 363 -1.52 -56.01 -86.91
C VAL A 363 -0.35 -56.87 -86.45
N ASN A 364 0.60 -56.30 -85.70
CA ASN A 364 1.74 -57.06 -85.17
C ASN A 364 1.32 -58.19 -84.22
N LEU A 365 0.26 -57.98 -83.42
CA LEU A 365 -0.29 -59.01 -82.55
C LEU A 365 -0.89 -60.16 -83.37
N PHE A 366 -1.67 -59.87 -84.41
CA PHE A 366 -2.25 -60.89 -85.27
C PHE A 366 -1.20 -61.61 -86.11
N ASP A 367 -0.18 -60.90 -86.60
CA ASP A 367 0.93 -61.53 -87.34
C ASP A 367 1.76 -62.45 -86.43
N ARG A 368 2.03 -62.04 -85.19
CA ARG A 368 2.70 -62.90 -84.20
C ARG A 368 1.85 -64.13 -83.88
N LEU A 369 0.56 -63.95 -83.62
CA LEU A 369 -0.35 -65.06 -83.35
C LEU A 369 -0.49 -66.00 -84.56
N SER A 370 -0.42 -65.48 -85.78
CA SER A 370 -0.45 -66.27 -87.00
C SER A 370 0.84 -67.08 -87.21
N ILE A 371 2.01 -66.53 -86.84
CA ILE A 371 3.28 -67.25 -86.87
C ILE A 371 3.29 -68.35 -85.79
N GLU A 372 2.82 -68.04 -84.58
CA GLU A 372 2.81 -68.97 -83.44
C GLU A 372 1.80 -70.12 -83.60
N SER A 373 0.67 -69.88 -84.27
CA SER A 373 -0.36 -70.90 -84.52
C SER A 373 -0.09 -71.74 -85.77
N GLY A 374 0.87 -71.35 -86.61
CA GLY A 374 1.14 -72.00 -87.91
C GLY A 374 -0.02 -71.88 -88.92
N GLN A 375 -1.12 -71.24 -88.54
CA GLN A 375 -2.27 -70.95 -89.39
C GLN A 375 -2.23 -69.49 -89.83
N LYS A 376 -2.41 -69.26 -91.13
CA LYS A 376 -2.39 -67.93 -91.76
C LYS A 376 -3.64 -67.15 -91.32
N MET A 377 -3.60 -66.54 -90.14
CA MET A 377 -4.61 -65.65 -89.58
C MET A 377 -4.07 -64.21 -89.45
N PRO A 378 -3.54 -63.60 -90.53
CA PRO A 378 -3.23 -62.17 -90.49
C PRO A 378 -4.54 -61.40 -90.30
N LEU A 379 -4.45 -60.19 -89.71
CA LEU A 379 -5.61 -59.32 -89.54
C LEU A 379 -6.36 -59.20 -90.88
N PRO A 380 -7.70 -59.39 -90.95
CA PRO A 380 -8.43 -59.27 -92.20
C PRO A 380 -8.15 -57.93 -92.87
N HIS A 381 -7.90 -57.96 -94.18
CA HIS A 381 -7.51 -56.78 -94.95
C HIS A 381 -8.58 -55.67 -94.87
N GLU A 382 -9.84 -56.06 -94.74
CA GLU A 382 -10.98 -55.17 -94.55
C GLU A 382 -10.87 -54.35 -93.26
N VAL A 383 -10.32 -54.94 -92.19
CA VAL A 383 -10.12 -54.24 -90.91
C VAL A 383 -8.97 -53.24 -91.02
N ARG A 384 -7.90 -53.58 -91.74
CA ARG A 384 -6.80 -52.64 -92.03
C ARG A 384 -7.29 -51.46 -92.86
N GLN A 385 -8.01 -51.73 -93.95
CA GLN A 385 -8.61 -50.70 -94.80
C GLN A 385 -9.62 -49.84 -94.05
N TRP A 386 -10.43 -50.44 -93.18
CA TRP A 386 -11.38 -49.72 -92.35
C TRP A 386 -10.67 -48.77 -91.37
N ALA A 387 -9.63 -49.23 -90.68
CA ALA A 387 -8.88 -48.41 -89.73
C ALA A 387 -8.19 -47.23 -90.42
N VAL A 388 -7.46 -47.47 -91.50
CA VAL A 388 -6.80 -46.40 -92.28
C VAL A 388 -7.82 -45.46 -92.91
N GLY A 389 -8.93 -45.99 -93.43
CA GLY A 389 -10.04 -45.18 -93.92
C GLY A 389 -10.64 -44.29 -92.83
N LYS A 390 -10.79 -44.79 -91.60
CA LYS A 390 -11.29 -43.99 -90.49
C LYS A 390 -10.32 -42.90 -90.09
N ILE A 391 -9.01 -43.15 -90.10
CA ILE A 391 -7.99 -42.13 -89.83
C ILE A 391 -8.06 -41.02 -90.89
N LEU A 392 -8.24 -41.35 -92.17
CA LEU A 392 -8.42 -40.36 -93.24
C LEU A 392 -9.71 -39.54 -93.10
N ASP A 393 -10.82 -40.17 -92.70
CA ASP A 393 -12.09 -39.46 -92.42
C ASP A 393 -11.92 -38.48 -91.24
N CYS A 394 -11.12 -38.83 -90.23
CA CYS A 394 -10.82 -37.95 -89.10
C CYS A 394 -9.95 -36.77 -89.53
N ALA A 395 -8.95 -37.05 -90.37
CA ALA A 395 -8.06 -36.02 -90.89
C ALA A 395 -8.80 -35.00 -91.77
N ASP A 396 -9.77 -35.43 -92.58
CA ASP A 396 -10.67 -34.55 -93.32
C ASP A 396 -11.49 -33.66 -92.36
N ARG A 397 -12.16 -34.29 -91.39
CA ARG A 397 -13.00 -33.59 -90.40
C ARG A 397 -12.21 -32.59 -89.56
N TRP A 398 -10.94 -32.86 -89.28
CA TRP A 398 -10.06 -32.00 -88.48
C TRP A 398 -9.19 -31.09 -89.35
N GLU A 399 -9.45 -31.02 -90.66
CA GLU A 399 -8.76 -30.18 -91.65
C GLU A 399 -7.22 -30.32 -91.63
N VAL A 400 -6.72 -31.54 -91.37
CA VAL A 400 -5.28 -31.83 -91.33
C VAL A 400 -4.76 -31.96 -92.76
N ARG A 401 -3.60 -31.34 -93.06
CA ARG A 401 -2.99 -31.37 -94.38
C ARG A 401 -2.58 -32.78 -94.78
N PHE A 402 -2.81 -33.12 -96.05
CA PHE A 402 -2.49 -34.44 -96.59
C PHE A 402 -1.03 -34.86 -96.33
N GLY A 403 -0.06 -33.96 -96.49
CA GLY A 403 1.36 -34.27 -96.27
C GLY A 403 1.67 -34.70 -94.83
N ASP A 404 1.01 -34.08 -93.83
CA ASP A 404 1.21 -34.42 -92.42
C ASP A 404 0.57 -35.77 -92.10
N VAL A 405 -0.65 -36.01 -92.62
CA VAL A 405 -1.36 -37.29 -92.47
C VAL A 405 -0.60 -38.43 -93.15
N TYR A 406 -0.08 -38.18 -94.35
CA TYR A 406 0.70 -39.14 -95.10
C TYR A 406 2.02 -39.48 -94.40
N SER A 407 2.71 -38.47 -93.85
CA SER A 407 3.92 -38.68 -93.04
C SER A 407 3.63 -39.54 -91.80
N ILE A 408 2.55 -39.22 -91.08
CA ILE A 408 2.12 -39.98 -89.89
C ILE A 408 1.80 -41.43 -90.25
N LEU A 409 1.02 -41.66 -91.30
CA LEU A 409 0.66 -43.00 -91.75
C LEU A 409 1.89 -43.76 -92.27
N SER A 410 2.74 -43.11 -93.06
CA SER A 410 3.96 -43.74 -93.61
C SER A 410 4.95 -44.12 -92.51
N ASN A 411 5.11 -43.29 -91.49
CA ASN A 411 6.02 -43.55 -90.36
C ASN A 411 5.46 -44.59 -89.38
N ALA A 412 4.17 -44.56 -89.07
CA ALA A 412 3.59 -45.41 -88.04
C ALA A 412 3.18 -46.80 -88.56
N ILE A 413 2.66 -46.88 -89.79
CA ILE A 413 2.10 -48.11 -90.40
C ILE A 413 3.12 -48.73 -91.38
N GLY A 414 4.01 -47.93 -91.97
CA GLY A 414 4.97 -48.39 -92.95
C GLY A 414 4.39 -48.44 -94.37
N ARG A 415 5.26 -48.25 -95.37
CA ARG A 415 4.86 -48.05 -96.78
C ARG A 415 4.11 -49.24 -97.38
N ASP A 416 4.53 -50.46 -97.07
CA ASP A 416 3.94 -51.67 -97.65
C ASP A 416 2.53 -51.93 -97.12
N MET A 417 2.30 -51.76 -95.82
CA MET A 417 0.97 -51.91 -95.22
C MET A 417 0.05 -50.76 -95.62
N LEU A 418 0.57 -49.53 -95.73
CA LEU A 418 -0.19 -48.39 -96.20
C LEU A 418 -0.63 -48.57 -97.66
N LYS A 419 0.22 -49.13 -98.52
CA LYS A 419 -0.09 -49.44 -99.93
C LYS A 419 -1.31 -50.35 -100.06
N GLU A 420 -1.39 -51.39 -99.22
CA GLU A 420 -2.52 -52.32 -99.23
C GLU A 420 -3.79 -51.71 -98.60
N SER A 421 -3.62 -50.89 -97.56
CA SER A 421 -4.74 -50.45 -96.72
C SER A 421 -5.38 -49.15 -97.20
N ILE A 422 -4.72 -48.40 -98.09
CA ILE A 422 -5.21 -47.10 -98.56
C ILE A 422 -6.20 -47.24 -99.73
N ARG A 423 -7.35 -46.56 -99.62
CA ARG A 423 -8.32 -46.47 -100.72
C ARG A 423 -8.07 -45.19 -101.50
N THR A 424 -7.48 -45.32 -102.68
CA THR A 424 -7.16 -44.17 -103.57
C THR A 424 -8.37 -43.31 -103.91
N ARG A 425 -9.58 -43.91 -104.01
CA ARG A 425 -10.84 -43.15 -104.15
C ARG A 425 -11.10 -42.22 -102.97
N GLN A 426 -10.91 -42.71 -101.74
CA GLN A 426 -11.15 -41.92 -100.53
C GLN A 426 -10.16 -40.73 -100.45
N VAL A 427 -8.90 -40.95 -100.78
CA VAL A 427 -7.91 -39.84 -100.81
C VAL A 427 -8.22 -38.83 -101.91
N ARG A 428 -8.67 -39.31 -103.08
CA ARG A 428 -9.09 -38.42 -104.17
C ARG A 428 -10.25 -37.53 -103.75
N ASP A 429 -11.24 -38.11 -103.09
CA ASP A 429 -12.48 -37.42 -102.73
C ASP A 429 -12.26 -36.42 -101.58
N ILE A 430 -11.27 -36.67 -100.69
CA ILE A 430 -10.91 -35.79 -99.58
C ILE A 430 -9.90 -34.71 -99.99
N TYR A 431 -8.78 -35.09 -100.64
CA TYR A 431 -7.63 -34.20 -100.87
C TYR A 431 -7.37 -33.86 -102.35
N GLY A 432 -8.17 -34.40 -103.28
CA GLY A 432 -8.09 -34.11 -104.71
C GLY A 432 -7.04 -34.93 -105.48
N ILE A 433 -6.99 -34.73 -106.81
CA ILE A 433 -6.17 -35.54 -107.73
C ILE A 433 -4.66 -35.41 -107.47
N ARG A 434 -4.17 -34.24 -107.03
CA ARG A 434 -2.72 -34.04 -106.73
C ARG A 434 -2.22 -34.94 -105.61
N ALA A 435 -2.97 -35.07 -104.52
CA ALA A 435 -2.60 -35.96 -103.40
C ALA A 435 -2.59 -37.44 -103.82
N VAL A 436 -3.44 -37.82 -104.78
CA VAL A 436 -3.45 -39.16 -105.36
C VAL A 436 -2.22 -39.41 -106.23
N ASP A 437 -1.79 -38.41 -107.01
CA ASP A 437 -0.58 -38.52 -107.83
C ASP A 437 0.68 -38.59 -106.96
N GLU A 438 0.73 -37.84 -105.85
CA GLU A 438 1.79 -37.97 -104.82
C GLU A 438 1.82 -39.37 -104.20
N LEU A 439 0.66 -39.92 -103.81
CA LEU A 439 0.57 -41.30 -103.30
C LEU A 439 0.99 -42.35 -104.32
N ARG A 440 0.57 -42.19 -105.58
CA ARG A 440 0.89 -43.15 -106.65
C ARG A 440 2.37 -43.16 -106.97
N THR A 441 2.99 -41.99 -106.96
CA THR A 441 4.43 -41.82 -107.18
C THR A 441 5.24 -42.43 -106.05
N ASP A 442 4.87 -42.17 -104.78
CA ASP A 442 5.65 -42.60 -103.63
C ASP A 442 5.44 -44.07 -103.20
N LEU A 443 4.23 -44.61 -103.38
CA LEU A 443 3.90 -46.00 -103.01
C LEU A 443 3.97 -46.97 -104.20
N GLY A 444 4.26 -46.49 -105.42
CA GLY A 444 4.32 -47.30 -106.64
C GLY A 444 3.01 -48.02 -106.92
N ILE A 445 1.88 -47.31 -106.78
CA ILE A 445 0.53 -47.83 -107.03
C ILE A 445 0.16 -47.42 -108.46
N SER A 446 -0.03 -48.38 -109.36
CA SER A 446 -0.40 -48.11 -110.76
C SER A 446 -1.84 -47.65 -110.93
#